data_AF-A0A072P3C9-F1
#
_entry.id   AF-A0A072P3C9-F1
#
_cell.length_a   1.000
_cell.length_b   1.000
_cell.length_c   1.000
_cell.angle_alpha   90.00
_cell.angle_beta   90.00
_cell.angle_gamma   90.00
#
_symmetry.space_group_name_H-M   'P 1'
#
loop_
_entity.id
_entity.type
_entity.pdbx_description
1 polymer ?
#
loop_
_entity_poly.entity_id
_entity_poly.type
_entity_poly.pdbx_seq_one_letter_code
_entity_poly.pdbx_strand_id
1 'polypeptide(L)'
;MVLFKLILSLGLILAMTVDAIPTPGNNPHSNELPGCGEVNVILTGLPPYHPLVIAQGHDPNGTDASLRESAAMAIEAGYNVRFSFMGPEKPLSLLEDRMEGIDWAGTGVGMGIRGSGIPELVVRLEDIIQTYRDVTPDAFIYFNYMPNTTLWAIQRRFPLSSNCTDSPGKDLVGLDPDFLVMTS
;
A
#
# COMPACT_ATOMS: atom_id res chain seq x y z
N MET A 1 44.91 49.15 32.58
CA MET A 1 44.61 48.87 31.16
C MET A 1 44.01 47.49 31.05
N VAL A 2 42.94 47.41 30.28
CA VAL A 2 41.97 46.31 30.09
C VAL A 2 42.64 45.08 29.46
N LEU A 3 42.30 43.84 29.86
CA LEU A 3 41.84 42.80 28.90
C LEU A 3 41.35 41.48 29.53
N PHE A 4 40.03 41.32 29.42
CA PHE A 4 39.24 40.13 29.05
C PHE A 4 39.42 38.78 29.76
N LYS A 5 38.37 38.47 30.54
CA LYS A 5 37.85 37.12 30.81
C LYS A 5 37.41 36.46 29.50
N LEU A 6 37.72 35.18 29.31
CA LEU A 6 37.00 34.32 28.39
C LEU A 6 36.70 33.00 29.11
N ILE A 7 35.46 32.83 29.54
CA ILE A 7 34.93 31.56 30.04
C ILE A 7 34.30 30.88 28.82
N LEU A 8 34.89 29.77 28.38
CA LEU A 8 34.35 28.95 27.29
C LEU A 8 33.25 28.05 27.87
N SER A 9 32.01 28.51 27.85
CA SER A 9 30.84 27.66 28.15
C SER A 9 30.44 26.91 26.88
N LEU A 10 30.83 25.63 26.81
CA LEU A 10 30.45 24.69 25.76
C LEU A 10 28.98 24.27 25.97
N GLY A 11 28.05 24.98 25.33
CA GLY A 11 26.64 24.59 25.29
C GLY A 11 26.43 23.47 24.29
N LEU A 12 26.32 22.23 24.76
CA LEU A 12 25.92 21.08 23.95
C LEU A 12 24.39 21.13 23.77
N ILE A 13 23.93 21.70 22.65
CA ILE A 13 22.51 21.61 22.28
C ILE A 13 22.33 20.25 21.59
N LEU A 14 21.71 19.29 22.29
CA LEU A 14 21.13 18.12 21.65
C LEU A 14 20.02 18.60 20.70
N ALA A 15 20.30 18.60 19.40
CA ALA A 15 19.25 18.66 18.39
C ALA A 15 18.52 17.32 18.44
N MET A 16 17.38 17.28 19.13
CA MET A 16 16.43 16.18 18.95
C MET A 16 15.89 16.29 17.53
N THR A 17 16.33 15.39 16.66
CA THR A 17 15.70 15.19 15.35
C THR A 17 14.29 14.68 15.64
N VAL A 18 13.31 15.57 15.58
CA VAL A 18 11.91 15.17 15.45
C VAL A 18 11.85 14.41 14.13
N ASP A 19 11.68 13.09 14.20
CA ASP A 19 11.28 12.31 13.03
C ASP A 19 10.04 12.99 12.47
N ALA A 20 10.15 13.49 11.23
CA ALA A 20 9.04 14.11 10.55
C ALA A 20 7.93 13.07 10.40
N ILE A 21 6.91 13.14 11.25
CA ILE A 21 5.68 12.37 11.11
C ILE A 21 5.14 12.71 9.71
N PRO A 22 4.99 11.73 8.81
CA PRO A 22 4.46 11.98 7.48
C PRO A 22 3.09 12.62 7.63
N THR A 23 2.90 13.80 7.04
CA THR A 23 1.60 14.46 7.01
C THR A 23 0.62 13.53 6.29
N PRO A 24 -0.60 13.33 6.82
CA PRO A 24 -1.65 12.61 6.12
C PRO A 24 -1.78 13.18 4.71
N GLY A 25 -1.86 12.30 3.71
CA GLY A 25 -2.02 12.76 2.33
C GLY A 25 -3.37 13.44 2.24
N ASN A 26 -3.39 14.75 1.99
CA ASN A 26 -4.63 15.48 1.77
C ASN A 26 -5.33 14.88 0.54
N ASN A 27 -6.41 14.13 0.76
CA ASN A 27 -7.36 13.81 -0.29
C ASN A 27 -8.13 15.13 -0.58
N PRO A 28 -8.08 15.69 -1.81
CA PRO A 28 -8.62 17.02 -2.09
C PRO A 28 -10.15 17.14 -2.01
N HIS A 29 -10.89 16.09 -1.65
CA HIS A 29 -12.34 16.04 -1.84
C HIS A 29 -13.26 16.19 -0.61
N SER A 30 -12.76 16.24 0.63
CA SER A 30 -13.57 16.68 1.78
C SER A 30 -12.70 16.90 3.02
N ASN A 31 -13.08 17.86 3.86
CA ASN A 31 -12.49 18.03 5.21
C ASN A 31 -13.01 16.97 6.20
N GLU A 32 -13.80 16.00 5.74
CA GLU A 32 -14.42 14.96 6.57
C GLU A 32 -13.76 13.62 6.32
N LEU A 33 -13.46 12.91 7.41
CA LEU A 33 -12.91 11.56 7.35
C LEU A 33 -14.00 10.58 6.87
N PRO A 34 -13.68 9.65 5.95
CA PRO A 34 -14.64 8.67 5.46
C PRO A 34 -15.12 7.74 6.58
N GLY A 35 -16.34 7.23 6.44
CA GLY A 35 -16.94 6.22 7.29
C GLY A 35 -16.47 4.80 6.98
N CYS A 36 -16.87 3.85 7.82
CA CYS A 36 -16.66 2.42 7.60
C CYS A 36 -17.33 1.97 6.29
N GLY A 37 -16.60 1.24 5.46
CA GLY A 37 -17.10 0.70 4.19
C GLY A 37 -17.21 1.72 3.05
N GLU A 38 -16.74 2.96 3.22
CA GLU A 38 -16.76 3.99 2.18
C GLU A 38 -15.46 4.04 1.35
N VAL A 39 -14.38 3.48 1.88
CA VAL A 39 -13.06 3.53 1.23
C VAL A 39 -12.81 2.24 0.46
N ASN A 40 -12.81 2.32 -0.88
CA ASN A 40 -12.39 1.24 -1.76
C ASN A 40 -10.90 1.37 -2.10
N VAL A 41 -10.13 0.30 -1.87
CA VAL A 41 -8.72 0.24 -2.26
C VAL A 41 -8.41 -1.04 -3.01
N ILE A 42 -7.57 -0.94 -4.03
CA ILE A 42 -7.01 -2.09 -4.74
C ILE A 42 -5.51 -2.16 -4.49
N LEU A 43 -4.95 -3.36 -4.29
CA LEU A 43 -3.52 -3.60 -4.21
C LEU A 43 -3.12 -4.61 -5.29
N THR A 44 -2.13 -4.28 -6.11
CA THR A 44 -1.48 -5.22 -7.03
C THR A 44 -0.07 -5.60 -6.57
N GLY A 45 0.45 -6.68 -7.13
CA GLY A 45 1.72 -7.28 -6.76
C GLY A 45 1.93 -8.61 -7.48
N LEU A 46 2.96 -9.35 -7.08
CA LEU A 46 3.18 -10.70 -7.58
C LEU A 46 2.35 -11.73 -6.79
N PRO A 47 1.89 -12.82 -7.44
CA PRO A 47 1.36 -13.97 -6.74
C PRO A 47 2.44 -14.56 -5.80
N PRO A 48 2.09 -15.04 -4.59
CA PRO A 48 3.06 -15.53 -3.60
C PRO A 48 3.99 -16.64 -4.11
N TYR A 49 3.48 -17.51 -4.97
CA TYR A 49 4.21 -18.65 -5.53
C TYR A 49 4.85 -18.35 -6.89
N HIS A 50 4.82 -17.09 -7.33
CA HIS A 50 5.43 -16.70 -8.60
C HIS A 50 6.96 -16.89 -8.54
N PRO A 51 7.63 -17.39 -9.61
CA PRO A 51 9.07 -17.58 -9.62
C PRO A 51 9.88 -16.34 -9.25
N LEU A 52 9.39 -15.14 -9.61
CA LEU A 52 10.04 -13.88 -9.24
C LEU A 52 9.90 -13.53 -7.75
N VAL A 53 8.91 -14.05 -7.01
CA VAL A 53 8.86 -13.92 -5.55
C VAL A 53 9.96 -14.79 -4.92
N ILE A 54 10.11 -16.02 -5.40
CA ILE A 54 11.15 -16.96 -4.96
C ILE A 54 12.55 -16.43 -5.31
N ALA A 55 12.74 -15.88 -6.51
CA ALA A 55 14.01 -15.29 -6.96
C ALA A 55 14.44 -14.09 -6.11
N GLN A 56 13.48 -13.39 -5.50
CA GLN A 56 13.74 -12.30 -4.55
C GLN A 56 14.07 -12.81 -3.13
N GLY A 57 14.06 -14.14 -2.91
CA GLY A 57 14.40 -14.77 -1.64
C GLY A 57 13.24 -14.83 -0.63
N HIS A 58 12.00 -14.60 -1.07
CA HIS A 58 10.84 -14.71 -0.21
C HIS A 58 10.34 -16.15 -0.10
N ASP A 59 9.89 -16.53 1.09
CA ASP A 59 9.14 -17.77 1.30
C ASP A 59 7.70 -17.62 0.75
N PRO A 60 7.28 -18.42 -0.24
CA PRO A 60 5.94 -18.33 -0.81
C PRO A 60 4.83 -18.54 0.21
N ASN A 61 5.00 -19.50 1.13
CA ASN A 61 3.96 -19.83 2.11
C ASN A 61 3.77 -18.70 3.13
N GLY A 62 4.87 -18.19 3.69
CA GLY A 62 4.84 -17.03 4.58
C GLY A 62 4.30 -15.77 3.89
N THR A 63 4.60 -15.59 2.59
CA THR A 63 4.06 -14.50 1.79
C THR A 63 2.56 -14.64 1.62
N ASP A 64 2.04 -15.81 1.25
CA ASP A 64 0.61 -16.08 1.13
C ASP A 64 -0.13 -15.79 2.44
N ALA A 65 0.33 -16.42 3.53
CA ALA A 65 -0.25 -16.22 4.85
C ALA A 65 -0.29 -14.73 5.24
N SER A 66 0.80 -14.00 5.02
CA SER A 66 0.88 -12.57 5.31
C SER A 66 -0.08 -11.73 4.47
N LEU A 67 -0.27 -12.05 3.19
CA LEU A 67 -1.21 -11.32 2.33
C LEU A 67 -2.66 -11.58 2.72
N ARG A 68 -3.01 -12.83 3.04
CA ARG A 68 -4.35 -13.21 3.52
C ARG A 68 -4.68 -12.51 4.84
N GLU A 69 -3.74 -12.52 5.78
CA GLU A 69 -3.87 -11.79 7.05
C GLU A 69 -4.04 -10.29 6.83
N SER A 70 -3.22 -9.70 5.94
CA SER A 70 -3.27 -8.28 5.59
C SER A 70 -4.63 -7.87 4.99
N ALA A 71 -5.20 -8.71 4.13
CA ALA A 71 -6.54 -8.51 3.58
C ALA A 71 -7.62 -8.58 4.68
N ALA A 72 -7.57 -9.61 5.52
CA ALA A 72 -8.51 -9.78 6.63
C ALA A 72 -8.47 -8.60 7.61
N MET A 73 -7.27 -8.15 8.01
CA MET A 73 -7.10 -6.98 8.88
C MET A 73 -7.66 -5.70 8.26
N ALA A 74 -7.49 -5.50 6.95
CA ALA A 74 -8.03 -4.33 6.27
C ALA A 74 -9.56 -4.35 6.18
N ILE A 75 -10.14 -5.52 5.93
CA ILE A 75 -11.60 -5.72 5.94
C ILE A 75 -12.16 -5.48 7.34
N GLU A 76 -11.57 -6.09 8.37
CA GLU A 76 -11.96 -5.89 9.77
C GLU A 76 -11.85 -4.42 10.20
N ALA A 77 -10.84 -3.70 9.69
CA ALA A 77 -10.67 -2.28 9.95
C ALA A 77 -11.67 -1.38 9.22
N GLY A 78 -12.56 -1.92 8.37
CA GLY A 78 -13.62 -1.15 7.71
C GLY A 78 -13.35 -0.76 6.25
N TYR A 79 -12.28 -1.26 5.63
CA TYR A 79 -11.95 -0.93 4.23
C TYR A 79 -12.54 -1.97 3.27
N ASN A 80 -13.00 -1.51 2.11
CA ASN A 80 -13.31 -2.41 1.00
C ASN A 80 -12.01 -2.65 0.22
N VAL A 81 -11.56 -3.90 0.13
CA VAL A 81 -10.25 -4.22 -0.47
C VAL A 81 -10.39 -5.15 -1.66
N ARG A 82 -9.56 -4.94 -2.68
CA ARG A 82 -9.32 -5.90 -3.77
C ARG A 82 -7.83 -6.19 -3.87
N PHE A 83 -7.43 -7.45 -3.79
CA PHE A 83 -6.05 -7.84 -4.06
C PHE A 83 -6.00 -8.47 -5.45
N SER A 84 -5.19 -7.89 -6.34
CA SER A 84 -5.07 -8.29 -7.74
C SER A 84 -3.63 -8.62 -8.06
N PHE A 85 -3.21 -9.85 -7.76
CA PHE A 85 -1.84 -10.29 -7.98
C PHE A 85 -1.67 -10.85 -9.40
N MET A 86 -0.63 -10.41 -10.10
CA MET A 86 -0.31 -10.86 -11.45
C MET A 86 1.18 -10.71 -11.73
N GLY A 87 1.79 -11.71 -12.36
CA GLY A 87 3.16 -11.60 -12.84
C GLY A 87 3.26 -10.68 -14.07
N PRO A 88 4.47 -10.25 -14.44
CA PRO A 88 4.70 -9.39 -15.62
C PRO A 88 4.28 -10.02 -16.95
N GLU A 89 4.19 -11.35 -17.01
CA GLU A 89 3.73 -12.12 -18.18
C GLU A 89 2.23 -11.95 -18.48
N LYS A 90 1.45 -11.42 -17.53
CA LYS A 90 0.02 -11.16 -17.71
C LYS A 90 -0.22 -9.75 -18.27
N PRO A 91 -1.17 -9.56 -19.19
CA PRO A 91 -1.47 -8.23 -19.71
C PRO A 91 -2.06 -7.31 -18.64
N LEU A 92 -1.75 -6.01 -18.69
CA LEU A 92 -2.29 -4.99 -17.77
C LEU A 92 -3.80 -4.81 -17.89
N SER A 93 -4.40 -5.22 -19.02
CA SER A 93 -5.86 -5.20 -19.17
C SER A 93 -6.58 -5.99 -18.06
N LEU A 94 -5.95 -7.02 -17.49
CA LEU A 94 -6.52 -7.74 -16.33
C LEU A 94 -6.55 -6.89 -15.05
N LEU A 95 -5.68 -5.89 -14.92
CA LEU A 95 -5.74 -4.91 -13.83
C LEU A 95 -6.81 -3.87 -14.13
N GLU A 96 -6.89 -3.39 -15.37
CA GLU A 96 -7.90 -2.44 -15.85
C GLU A 96 -9.33 -2.99 -15.66
N ASP A 97 -9.59 -4.22 -16.10
CA ASP A 97 -10.87 -4.93 -15.92
C ASP A 97 -11.25 -5.04 -14.44
N ARG A 98 -10.25 -5.26 -13.58
CA ARG A 98 -10.42 -5.33 -12.12
C ARG A 98 -10.54 -3.96 -11.46
N MET A 99 -10.42 -2.87 -12.19
CA MET A 99 -10.66 -1.54 -11.66
C MET A 99 -11.98 -0.95 -12.16
N GLU A 100 -12.57 -1.55 -13.19
CA GLU A 100 -13.81 -1.07 -13.80
C GLU A 100 -14.98 -1.02 -12.80
N GLY A 101 -15.78 0.05 -12.91
CA GLY A 101 -17.06 0.19 -12.20
C GLY A 101 -16.95 0.44 -10.70
N ILE A 102 -15.76 0.69 -10.17
CA ILE A 102 -15.53 0.99 -8.75
C ILE A 102 -14.84 2.35 -8.64
N ASP A 103 -15.38 3.21 -7.77
CA ASP A 103 -14.72 4.46 -7.39
C ASP A 103 -13.63 4.15 -6.36
N TRP A 104 -12.36 4.23 -6.78
CA TRP A 104 -11.21 3.86 -5.98
C TRP A 104 -10.69 5.06 -5.22
N ALA A 105 -10.64 4.97 -3.89
CA ALA A 105 -9.93 5.94 -3.08
C ALA A 105 -8.40 5.77 -3.22
N GLY A 106 -7.94 4.53 -3.37
CA GLY A 106 -6.51 4.22 -3.45
C GLY A 106 -6.15 3.03 -4.32
N THR A 107 -4.99 3.15 -4.98
CA THR A 107 -4.38 2.14 -5.85
C THR A 107 -2.98 1.79 -5.37
N GLY A 108 -2.80 0.56 -4.93
CA GLY A 108 -1.62 0.12 -4.20
C GLY A 108 -0.69 -0.71 -5.06
N VAL A 109 0.62 -0.52 -4.92
CA VAL A 109 1.63 -1.48 -5.42
C VAL A 109 2.36 -2.13 -4.26
N GLY A 110 2.36 -3.47 -4.27
CA GLY A 110 3.01 -4.31 -3.28
C GLY A 110 4.54 -4.25 -3.33
N MET A 111 5.18 -4.50 -2.19
CA MET A 111 6.65 -4.57 -2.07
C MET A 111 7.29 -5.48 -3.14
N GLY A 112 6.71 -6.66 -3.40
CA GLY A 112 7.30 -7.63 -4.34
C GLY A 112 7.50 -7.12 -5.77
N ILE A 113 6.86 -6.02 -6.16
CA ILE A 113 7.13 -5.27 -7.40
C ILE A 113 7.95 -4.01 -7.06
N ARG A 114 7.44 -3.15 -6.18
CA ARG A 114 7.99 -1.81 -5.91
C ARG A 114 9.41 -1.81 -5.30
N GLY A 115 9.75 -2.84 -4.54
CA GLY A 115 11.07 -3.00 -3.91
C GLY A 115 12.03 -3.85 -4.73
N SER A 116 11.64 -4.30 -5.92
CA SER A 116 12.44 -5.26 -6.69
C SER A 116 13.65 -4.62 -7.36
N GLY A 117 14.77 -5.35 -7.38
CA GLY A 117 15.93 -5.07 -8.23
C GLY A 117 15.89 -5.79 -9.59
N ILE A 118 14.83 -6.53 -9.90
CA ILE A 118 14.70 -7.28 -11.15
C ILE A 118 14.24 -6.33 -12.27
N PRO A 119 15.00 -6.17 -13.37
CA PRO A 119 14.69 -5.17 -14.41
C PRO A 119 13.26 -5.25 -14.98
N GLU A 120 12.75 -6.46 -15.19
CA GLU A 120 11.38 -6.68 -15.67
C GLU A 120 10.33 -6.14 -14.70
N LEU A 121 10.57 -6.25 -13.38
CA LEU A 121 9.64 -5.73 -12.36
C LEU A 121 9.73 -4.22 -12.20
N VAL A 122 10.87 -3.62 -12.55
CA VAL A 122 11.00 -2.15 -12.64
C VAL A 122 10.13 -1.62 -13.78
N VAL A 123 10.22 -2.21 -14.97
CA VAL A 123 9.35 -1.85 -16.10
C VAL A 123 7.87 -2.08 -15.74
N ARG A 124 7.57 -3.23 -15.12
CA ARG A 124 6.21 -3.54 -14.66
C ARG A 124 5.67 -2.52 -13.65
N LEU A 125 6.52 -1.98 -12.78
CA LEU A 125 6.13 -0.91 -11.86
C LEU A 125 5.73 0.34 -12.63
N GLU A 126 6.55 0.78 -13.58
CA GLU A 126 6.26 1.97 -14.42
C GLU A 126 4.92 1.83 -15.13
N ASP A 127 4.71 0.67 -15.73
CA ASP A 127 3.46 0.29 -16.41
C ASP A 127 2.24 0.33 -15.48
N ILE A 128 2.32 -0.27 -14.30
CA ILE A 128 1.22 -0.25 -13.31
C ILE A 128 0.88 1.18 -12.89
N ILE A 129 1.90 2.00 -12.63
CA ILE A 129 1.70 3.40 -12.23
C ILE A 129 1.02 4.19 -13.36
N GLN A 130 1.41 3.93 -14.62
CA GLN A 130 0.77 4.55 -15.77
C GLN A 130 -0.70 4.10 -15.92
N THR A 131 -0.97 2.80 -15.82
CA THR A 131 -2.35 2.26 -15.82
C THR A 131 -3.22 2.90 -14.73
N TYR A 132 -2.71 3.04 -13.51
CA TYR A 132 -3.46 3.70 -12.43
C TYR A 132 -3.83 5.15 -12.76
N ARG A 133 -2.90 5.91 -13.35
CA ARG A 133 -3.16 7.30 -13.76
C ARG A 133 -4.16 7.39 -14.91
N ASP A 134 -4.15 6.43 -15.82
CA ASP A 134 -5.04 6.44 -16.98
C ASP A 134 -6.47 6.00 -16.62
N VAL A 135 -6.62 5.01 -15.73
CA VAL A 135 -7.92 4.42 -15.37
C VAL A 135 -8.61 5.16 -14.22
N THR A 136 -7.86 5.60 -13.22
CA THR A 136 -8.40 6.25 -12.01
C THR A 136 -7.48 7.38 -11.55
N PRO A 137 -7.40 8.48 -12.34
CA PRO A 137 -6.44 9.56 -12.10
C PRO A 137 -6.54 10.22 -10.72
N ASP A 138 -7.72 10.14 -10.09
CA ASP A 138 -7.99 10.76 -8.79
C ASP A 138 -7.67 9.84 -7.60
N ALA A 139 -7.48 8.53 -7.80
CA ALA A 139 -7.14 7.62 -6.72
C ALA A 139 -5.70 7.82 -6.24
N PHE A 140 -5.51 7.80 -4.92
CA PHE A 140 -4.17 7.96 -4.36
C PHE A 140 -3.34 6.69 -4.54
N ILE A 141 -2.15 6.83 -5.15
CA ILE A 141 -1.21 5.71 -5.29
C ILE A 141 -0.48 5.46 -3.96
N TYR A 142 -0.64 4.29 -3.38
CA TYR A 142 0.00 3.92 -2.11
C TYR A 142 0.94 2.70 -2.24
N PHE A 143 1.79 2.54 -1.23
CA PHE A 143 2.75 1.44 -1.15
C PHE A 143 2.77 0.89 0.27
N ASN A 144 2.77 -0.45 0.38
CA ASN A 144 3.19 -1.15 1.58
C ASN A 144 4.72 -1.38 1.52
N TYR A 145 5.34 -1.72 2.65
CA TYR A 145 6.78 -2.01 2.71
C TYR A 145 7.08 -3.49 3.03
N MET A 146 6.07 -4.26 3.45
CA MET A 146 6.05 -5.71 3.59
C MET A 146 4.63 -6.24 3.33
N PRO A 147 4.45 -7.53 2.99
CA PRO A 147 3.12 -8.12 2.72
C PRO A 147 2.05 -7.85 3.80
N ASN A 148 2.43 -7.91 5.08
CA ASN A 148 1.55 -7.70 6.23
C ASN A 148 1.36 -6.22 6.62
N THR A 149 1.88 -5.26 5.85
CA THR A 149 1.82 -3.81 6.17
C THR A 149 0.82 -3.03 5.32
N THR A 150 -0.09 -3.73 4.63
CA THR A 150 -1.09 -3.09 3.77
C THR A 150 -2.06 -2.24 4.57
N LEU A 151 -2.54 -2.73 5.73
CA LEU A 151 -3.42 -1.94 6.60
C LEU A 151 -2.79 -0.61 7.01
N TRP A 152 -1.52 -0.61 7.43
CA TRP A 152 -0.78 0.62 7.73
C TRP A 152 -0.71 1.56 6.51
N ALA A 153 -0.47 1.01 5.33
CA ALA A 153 -0.35 1.80 4.11
C ALA A 153 -1.67 2.47 3.70
N ILE A 154 -2.80 1.81 3.97
CA ILE A 154 -4.14 2.35 3.77
C ILE A 154 -4.43 3.42 4.83
N GLN A 155 -4.30 3.09 6.12
CA GLN A 155 -4.67 3.98 7.24
C GLN A 155 -3.91 5.30 7.24
N ARG A 156 -2.64 5.31 6.83
CA ARG A 156 -1.85 6.56 6.76
C ARG A 156 -2.35 7.54 5.68
N ARG A 157 -3.20 7.08 4.75
CA ARG A 157 -3.77 7.89 3.66
C ARG A 157 -5.27 8.09 3.79
N PHE A 158 -5.98 7.11 4.34
CA PHE A 158 -7.44 7.12 4.43
C PHE A 158 -7.89 6.85 5.87
N PRO A 159 -7.54 7.70 6.84
CA PRO A 159 -8.01 7.51 8.22
C PRO A 159 -9.54 7.55 8.27
N LEU A 160 -10.15 6.56 8.92
CA LEU A 160 -11.61 6.49 9.07
C LEU A 160 -12.08 7.35 10.25
N SER A 161 -13.33 7.81 10.19
CA SER A 161 -13.96 8.65 11.22
C SER A 161 -14.29 7.89 12.52
N SER A 162 -14.35 6.56 12.49
CA SER A 162 -14.74 5.73 13.63
C SER A 162 -14.05 4.36 13.64
N ASN A 163 -14.20 3.64 14.76
CA ASN A 163 -13.85 2.21 14.82
C ASN A 163 -14.94 1.38 14.09
N CYS A 164 -14.52 0.42 13.27
CA CYS A 164 -15.38 -0.36 12.39
C CYS A 164 -15.57 -1.82 12.83
N THR A 165 -15.29 -2.17 14.10
CA THR A 165 -15.44 -3.54 14.63
C THR A 165 -16.81 -4.17 14.32
N ASP A 166 -17.89 -3.40 14.43
CA ASP A 166 -19.27 -3.88 14.17
C ASP A 166 -19.76 -3.58 12.75
N SER A 167 -18.89 -3.03 11.89
CA SER A 167 -19.21 -2.62 10.52
C SER A 167 -17.98 -2.82 9.62
N PRO A 168 -17.52 -4.07 9.43
CA PRO A 168 -16.36 -4.36 8.61
C PRO A 168 -16.62 -3.94 7.16
N GLY A 169 -15.52 -3.71 6.44
CA GLY A 169 -15.56 -3.48 5.01
C GLY A 169 -15.84 -4.77 4.25
N LYS A 170 -15.52 -4.75 2.96
CA LYS A 170 -15.82 -5.86 2.04
C LYS A 170 -14.56 -6.38 1.38
N ASP A 171 -14.51 -7.69 1.22
CA ASP A 171 -13.70 -8.27 0.16
C ASP A 171 -14.37 -7.98 -1.19
N LEU A 172 -13.76 -7.12 -1.99
CA LEU A 172 -14.21 -6.78 -3.35
C LEU A 172 -13.75 -7.83 -4.37
N VAL A 173 -13.12 -8.92 -3.94
CA VAL A 173 -12.96 -10.15 -4.73
C VAL A 173 -14.36 -10.74 -4.95
N GLY A 174 -15.09 -10.18 -5.91
CA GLY A 174 -16.27 -10.83 -6.45
C GLY A 174 -15.80 -12.11 -7.15
N LEU A 175 -15.71 -13.21 -6.42
CA LEU A 175 -15.42 -14.57 -6.90
C LEU A 175 -14.39 -14.59 -8.06
N ASP A 176 -13.15 -14.16 -7.81
CA ASP A 176 -12.03 -14.55 -8.67
C ASP A 176 -11.47 -15.87 -8.08
N PRO A 177 -11.76 -17.04 -8.69
CA PRO A 177 -11.20 -18.31 -8.23
C PRO A 177 -9.66 -18.27 -8.22
N ASP A 178 -9.02 -17.34 -8.93
CA ASP A 178 -7.56 -17.23 -8.99
C ASP A 178 -6.92 -16.65 -7.72
N PHE A 179 -7.69 -16.02 -6.81
CA PHE A 179 -7.19 -15.75 -5.45
C PHE A 179 -7.04 -17.05 -4.63
N LEU A 180 -7.73 -18.12 -5.02
CA LEU A 180 -7.56 -19.47 -4.46
C LEU A 180 -6.63 -20.35 -5.32
N VAL A 181 -6.44 -20.01 -6.60
CA VAL A 181 -5.44 -20.64 -7.49
C VAL A 181 -4.14 -19.84 -7.46
N MET A 182 -3.56 -19.67 -6.27
CA MET A 182 -2.19 -19.21 -6.10
C MET A 182 -1.19 -20.33 -6.42
N THR A 183 -1.29 -20.92 -7.61
CA THR A 183 -0.36 -21.93 -8.10
C THR A 183 0.08 -21.58 -9.51
N SER A 184 1.36 -21.24 -9.64
CA SER A 184 2.19 -21.19 -10.86
C SER A 184 1.64 -20.44 -12.07
#